data_AF-A0A397JH13-F1
#
_entry.id   AF-A0A397JH13-F1
#
_cell.length_a   1.000
_cell.length_b   1.000
_cell.length_c   1.000
_cell.angle_alpha   90.00
_cell.angle_beta   90.00
_cell.angle_gamma   90.00
#
_symmetry.space_group_name_H-M   'P 1'
#
loop_
_entity.id
_entity.type
_entity.pdbx_description
1 polymer ?
#
loop_
_entity_poly.entity_id
_entity_poly.type
_entity_poly.pdbx_seq_one_letter_code
_entity_poly.pdbx_strand_id
1 'polypeptide(L)'
;MTQINLQLKIFVILIINNIFRYGKCKECNQSNTGKNWCNRCNAKQFQSKFDKWTSGNIEIDKFIQQMQHNAERCGVVIEWIPFDRLENVEYLAQGGFGIVYKAKWIDGYIVSWDDNEKNWKRRSQNCYVCLKNLDDSINTNVFLQEIKNQLKFRGKWAIALYGITKNPARKEYIMVMQYAIEGSLRKMLDSKFKELNWHDKIRILFHIAEGLSEIHKNHFVHKDFHSGNIVNDTLTKPYIADFGLCKQVFEKNPEGIYGIKNQLKFRGKWAIALYGITKNPARKEYIMVMQYAIEGSLRKMLDSKFKELNWHDKIRILFHIAEGLSEIHKNHFVHKDFHSGNIVNDTLTKPYIADFGLCKQVFEKNPEGIYGVIPFLAPETLNKGRYTQESDMYSLGMITLEVFTSYPPFYNTPHDISLIMAICNGHKPEIKCEIPQLLKDLMEKCWNNEPRIRPTAEEFKIQLSKYLNYYDEDNDELEEQIEIANELNKNFIQYNSSKMHPKAIYTSRLLPKLKMHEYDTFNSKQFGLKIPDKLAFDLGTIHETNEEQINEANFNFK
;
A
#
# COMPACT_ATOMS: atom_id res chain seq x y z
N MET A 1 -22.74 -15.74 -1.14
CA MET A 1 -23.75 -14.69 -1.46
C MET A 1 -23.26 -13.25 -1.22
N THR A 2 -22.23 -13.00 -0.40
CA THR A 2 -21.81 -11.64 0.02
C THR A 2 -20.74 -10.99 -0.88
N GLN A 3 -19.87 -11.77 -1.52
CA GLN A 3 -18.85 -11.25 -2.45
C GLN A 3 -19.47 -10.76 -3.77
N ILE A 4 -20.50 -11.49 -4.24
CA ILE A 4 -21.36 -11.08 -5.37
C ILE A 4 -22.06 -9.75 -5.04
N ASN A 5 -22.60 -9.58 -3.82
CA ASN A 5 -23.26 -8.34 -3.41
C ASN A 5 -22.32 -7.12 -3.29
N LEU A 6 -21.05 -7.31 -2.91
CA LEU A 6 -20.06 -6.22 -2.87
C LEU A 6 -19.58 -5.84 -4.29
N GLN A 7 -19.35 -6.83 -5.15
CA GLN A 7 -19.10 -6.59 -6.58
C GLN A 7 -20.29 -5.88 -7.22
N LEU A 8 -21.53 -6.30 -6.94
CA LEU A 8 -22.73 -5.62 -7.43
C LEU A 8 -22.85 -4.20 -6.91
N LYS A 9 -22.55 -3.92 -5.63
CA LYS A 9 -22.57 -2.53 -5.10
C LYS A 9 -21.49 -1.64 -5.74
N ILE A 10 -20.26 -2.13 -5.88
CA ILE A 10 -19.18 -1.41 -6.56
C ILE A 10 -19.52 -1.18 -8.03
N PHE A 11 -20.08 -2.20 -8.69
CA PHE A 11 -20.51 -2.14 -10.07
C PHE A 11 -21.66 -1.15 -10.26
N VAL A 12 -22.64 -1.10 -9.36
CA VAL A 12 -23.72 -0.11 -9.36
C VAL A 12 -23.19 1.30 -9.12
N ILE A 13 -22.26 1.50 -8.18
CA ILE A 13 -21.64 2.82 -7.93
C ILE A 13 -20.84 3.29 -9.15
N LEU A 14 -20.05 2.40 -9.78
CA LEU A 14 -19.31 2.70 -11.01
C LEU A 14 -20.24 3.05 -12.16
N ILE A 15 -21.34 2.32 -12.32
CA ILE A 15 -22.37 2.58 -13.33
C ILE A 15 -23.01 3.95 -13.10
N ILE A 16 -23.40 4.28 -11.87
CA ILE A 16 -24.03 5.56 -11.52
C ILE A 16 -23.05 6.71 -11.78
N ASN A 17 -21.81 6.60 -11.30
CA ASN A 17 -20.76 7.61 -11.53
C ASN A 17 -20.49 7.83 -13.02
N ASN A 18 -20.44 6.76 -13.82
CA ASN A 18 -20.24 6.86 -15.26
C ASN A 18 -21.46 7.48 -15.98
N ILE A 19 -22.69 7.24 -15.53
CA ILE A 19 -23.90 7.89 -16.06
C ILE A 19 -23.81 9.40 -15.84
N PHE A 20 -23.51 9.83 -14.61
CA PHE A 20 -23.39 11.26 -14.30
C PHE A 20 -22.24 11.93 -15.07
N ARG A 21 -21.16 11.20 -15.33
CA ARG A 21 -19.94 11.77 -15.95
C ARG A 21 -19.93 11.74 -17.48
N TYR A 22 -20.50 10.70 -18.10
CA TYR A 22 -20.37 10.45 -19.55
C TYR A 22 -21.69 10.11 -20.25
N GLY A 23 -22.81 10.05 -19.51
CA GLY A 23 -24.12 9.75 -20.06
C GLY A 23 -24.29 8.28 -20.50
N LYS A 24 -25.43 8.01 -21.14
CA LYS A 24 -25.76 6.69 -21.70
C LYS A 24 -25.35 6.59 -23.17
N CYS A 25 -24.98 5.39 -23.59
CA CYS A 25 -24.71 5.04 -24.98
C CYS A 25 -26.02 5.04 -25.78
N LYS A 26 -26.04 5.71 -26.94
CA LYS A 26 -27.22 5.78 -27.81
C LYS A 26 -27.61 4.41 -28.41
N GLU A 27 -26.64 3.52 -28.63
CA GLU A 27 -26.89 2.22 -29.26
C GLU A 27 -27.42 1.16 -28.30
N CYS A 28 -26.82 1.02 -27.10
CA CYS A 28 -27.15 -0.06 -26.17
C CYS A 28 -27.81 0.40 -24.86
N ASN A 29 -28.00 1.72 -24.69
CA ASN A 29 -28.59 2.35 -23.52
C ASN A 29 -27.86 2.06 -22.18
N GLN A 30 -26.65 1.51 -22.23
CA GLN A 30 -25.77 1.30 -21.08
C GLN A 30 -24.92 2.55 -20.81
N SER A 31 -24.37 2.68 -19.61
CA SER A 31 -23.46 3.78 -19.26
C SER A 31 -22.22 3.79 -20.16
N ASN A 32 -21.84 4.97 -20.66
CA ASN A 32 -20.57 5.13 -21.35
C ASN A 32 -19.39 4.99 -20.38
N THR A 33 -18.31 4.34 -20.82
CA THR A 33 -17.09 4.18 -20.03
C THR A 33 -16.12 5.37 -20.21
N GLY A 34 -16.37 6.22 -21.20
CA GLY A 34 -15.63 7.47 -21.42
C GLY A 34 -16.41 8.46 -22.27
N LYS A 35 -15.89 9.68 -22.41
CA LYS A 35 -16.49 10.72 -23.28
C LYS A 35 -16.61 10.18 -24.72
N ASN A 36 -17.83 10.07 -25.22
CA ASN A 36 -18.15 9.49 -26.53
C ASN A 36 -17.62 8.06 -26.72
N TRP A 37 -17.52 7.27 -25.64
CA TRP A 37 -16.99 5.91 -25.68
C TRP A 37 -17.83 4.93 -24.87
N CYS A 38 -18.38 3.93 -25.56
CA CYS A 38 -19.05 2.79 -24.94
C CYS A 38 -18.18 1.55 -25.15
N ASN A 39 -17.54 1.06 -24.08
CA ASN A 39 -16.71 -0.14 -24.16
C ASN A 39 -17.45 -1.32 -24.79
N ARG A 40 -18.69 -1.62 -24.37
CA ARG A 40 -19.45 -2.76 -24.89
C ARG A 40 -19.73 -2.68 -26.38
N CYS A 41 -20.14 -1.52 -26.89
CA CYS A 41 -20.40 -1.33 -28.31
C CYS A 41 -19.09 -1.37 -29.11
N ASN A 42 -18.09 -0.60 -28.68
CA ASN A 42 -16.81 -0.52 -29.38
C ASN A 42 -16.07 -1.87 -29.38
N ALA A 43 -16.15 -2.67 -28.31
CA ALA A 43 -15.59 -4.01 -28.26
C ALA A 43 -16.20 -4.93 -29.33
N LYS A 44 -17.52 -4.84 -29.57
CA LYS A 44 -18.17 -5.57 -30.67
C LYS A 44 -17.70 -5.07 -32.04
N GLN A 45 -17.53 -3.76 -32.21
CA GLN A 45 -17.01 -3.17 -33.46
C GLN A 45 -15.57 -3.58 -33.74
N PHE A 46 -14.74 -3.72 -32.71
CA PHE A 46 -13.39 -4.28 -32.85
C PHE A 46 -13.44 -5.76 -33.20
N GLN A 47 -14.26 -6.53 -32.48
CA GLN A 47 -14.37 -7.98 -32.68
C GLN A 47 -14.80 -8.35 -34.11
N SER A 48 -15.70 -7.58 -34.73
CA SER A 48 -16.12 -7.79 -36.13
C SER A 48 -15.01 -7.53 -37.16
N LYS A 49 -13.89 -6.93 -36.75
CA LYS A 49 -12.73 -6.62 -37.59
C LYS A 49 -11.51 -7.49 -37.29
N PHE A 50 -11.55 -8.38 -36.28
CA PHE A 50 -10.38 -9.18 -35.88
C PHE A 50 -9.90 -10.12 -36.99
N ASP A 51 -10.79 -10.66 -37.82
CA ASP A 51 -10.40 -11.52 -38.95
C ASP A 51 -9.90 -10.74 -40.18
N LYS A 52 -9.93 -9.40 -40.15
CA LYS A 52 -9.56 -8.53 -41.28
C LYS A 52 -8.10 -8.09 -41.26
N TRP A 53 -7.36 -8.41 -40.20
CA TRP A 53 -5.93 -8.08 -40.08
C TRP A 53 -5.21 -9.14 -39.24
N THR A 54 -3.91 -9.29 -39.49
CA THR A 54 -3.02 -10.07 -38.63
C THR A 54 -1.63 -9.46 -38.66
N SER A 55 -0.91 -9.55 -37.54
CA SER A 55 0.50 -9.20 -37.46
C SER A 55 1.43 -10.32 -37.95
N GLY A 56 0.87 -11.51 -38.23
CA GLY A 56 1.61 -12.75 -38.45
C GLY A 56 2.23 -13.33 -37.17
N ASN A 57 1.88 -12.81 -35.99
CA ASN A 57 2.27 -13.38 -34.69
C ASN A 57 1.03 -13.45 -33.77
N ILE A 58 0.68 -14.67 -33.38
CA ILE A 58 -0.54 -14.95 -32.62
C ILE A 58 -0.56 -14.31 -31.22
N GLU A 59 0.60 -14.11 -30.59
CA GLU A 59 0.69 -13.48 -29.27
C GLU A 59 0.43 -11.99 -29.35
N ILE A 60 0.99 -11.33 -30.38
CA ILE A 60 0.76 -9.90 -30.65
C ILE A 60 -0.71 -9.67 -31.05
N ASP A 61 -1.26 -10.52 -31.90
CA ASP A 61 -2.67 -10.43 -32.32
C ASP A 61 -3.59 -10.55 -31.10
N LYS A 62 -3.41 -11.58 -30.26
CA LYS A 62 -4.16 -11.76 -29.02
C LYS A 62 -4.00 -10.57 -28.08
N PHE A 63 -2.79 -10.04 -27.94
CA PHE A 63 -2.52 -8.88 -27.09
C PHE A 63 -3.30 -7.64 -27.55
N ILE A 64 -3.21 -7.29 -28.84
CA ILE A 64 -3.92 -6.14 -29.42
C ILE A 64 -5.44 -6.32 -29.29
N GLN A 65 -5.96 -7.51 -29.63
CA GLN A 65 -7.38 -7.83 -29.53
C GLN A 65 -7.90 -7.69 -28.09
N GLN A 66 -7.14 -8.19 -27.10
CA GLN A 66 -7.49 -8.07 -25.69
C GLN A 66 -7.50 -6.60 -25.23
N MET A 67 -6.52 -5.80 -25.65
CA MET A 67 -6.48 -4.37 -25.34
C MET A 67 -7.64 -3.61 -25.97
N GLN A 68 -8.00 -3.91 -27.22
CA GLN A 68 -9.13 -3.30 -27.92
C GLN A 68 -10.48 -3.68 -27.29
N HIS A 69 -10.65 -4.96 -26.92
CA HIS A 69 -11.86 -5.45 -26.27
C HIS A 69 -12.09 -4.78 -24.89
N ASN A 70 -11.02 -4.60 -24.11
CA ASN A 70 -11.09 -4.01 -22.77
C ASN A 70 -10.96 -2.48 -22.76
N ALA A 71 -10.88 -1.82 -23.92
CA ALA A 71 -10.66 -0.39 -23.98
C ALA A 71 -11.85 0.39 -23.41
N GLU A 72 -11.65 1.09 -22.30
CA GLU A 72 -12.68 1.92 -21.66
C GLU A 72 -12.78 3.34 -22.25
N ARG A 73 -11.76 3.76 -22.99
CA ARG A 73 -11.68 5.06 -23.67
C ARG A 73 -10.72 4.98 -24.87
N CYS A 74 -10.85 5.91 -25.81
CA CYS A 74 -9.99 5.93 -27.01
C CYS A 74 -8.50 6.04 -26.68
N GLY A 75 -8.16 6.80 -25.65
CA GLY A 75 -6.78 7.01 -25.21
C GLY A 75 -6.08 5.79 -24.61
N VAL A 76 -6.71 4.60 -24.56
CA VAL A 76 -6.03 3.34 -24.19
C VAL A 76 -5.99 2.32 -25.34
N VAL A 77 -6.58 2.64 -26.49
CA VAL A 77 -6.59 1.77 -27.66
C VAL A 77 -5.18 1.63 -28.24
N ILE A 78 -4.85 0.40 -28.62
CA ILE A 78 -3.63 0.04 -29.35
C ILE A 78 -4.07 -0.63 -30.64
N GLU A 79 -3.43 -0.24 -31.75
CA GLU A 79 -3.77 -0.70 -33.08
C GLU A 79 -2.66 -1.57 -33.67
N TRP A 80 -3.06 -2.56 -34.46
CA TRP A 80 -2.16 -3.06 -35.51
C TRP A 80 -2.14 -2.01 -36.62
N ILE A 81 -0.96 -1.48 -36.92
CA ILE A 81 -0.77 -0.45 -37.93
C ILE A 81 -0.02 -1.09 -39.10
N PRO A 82 -0.69 -1.37 -40.24
CA PRO A 82 -0.03 -1.85 -41.43
C PRO A 82 1.11 -0.90 -41.84
N PHE A 83 2.28 -1.45 -42.17
CA PHE A 83 3.49 -0.65 -42.36
C PHE A 83 3.40 0.32 -43.55
N ASP A 84 2.59 -0.01 -44.56
CA ASP A 84 2.28 0.85 -45.71
C ASP A 84 1.44 2.10 -45.35
N ARG A 85 0.92 2.19 -44.12
CA ARG A 85 0.28 3.41 -43.58
C ARG A 85 1.29 4.38 -42.96
N LEU A 86 2.58 4.05 -42.99
CA LEU A 86 3.69 4.86 -42.44
C LEU A 86 4.58 5.33 -43.60
N GLU A 87 4.44 6.60 -43.98
CA GLU A 87 5.20 7.24 -45.05
C GLU A 87 6.49 7.89 -44.52
N ASN A 88 7.45 8.15 -45.40
CA ASN A 88 8.67 8.93 -45.10
C ASN A 88 9.40 8.44 -43.83
N VAL A 89 9.72 7.15 -43.79
CA VAL A 89 10.42 6.55 -42.66
C VAL A 89 11.89 7.00 -42.68
N GLU A 90 12.25 7.85 -41.73
CA GLU A 90 13.56 8.49 -41.59
C GLU A 90 14.26 7.99 -40.33
N TYR A 91 15.53 7.62 -40.41
CA TYR A 91 16.34 7.31 -39.23
C TYR A 91 16.54 8.56 -38.35
N LEU A 92 16.35 8.42 -37.03
CA LEU A 92 16.58 9.50 -36.06
C LEU A 92 17.82 9.27 -35.21
N ALA A 93 17.91 8.11 -34.57
CA ALA A 93 18.96 7.80 -33.60
C ALA A 93 19.03 6.31 -33.31
N GLN A 94 20.18 5.85 -32.80
CA GLN A 94 20.38 4.55 -32.21
C GLN A 94 20.73 4.72 -30.73
N GLY A 95 19.98 4.07 -29.85
CA GLY A 95 20.24 4.01 -28.41
C GLY A 95 20.81 2.63 -28.01
N GLY A 96 21.02 2.43 -26.71
CA GLY A 96 21.52 1.14 -26.18
C GLY A 96 20.51 -0.02 -26.21
N PHE A 97 19.24 0.26 -26.53
CA PHE A 97 18.16 -0.73 -26.53
C PHE A 97 17.40 -0.81 -27.87
N GLY A 98 17.90 -0.15 -28.92
CA GLY A 98 17.32 -0.19 -30.26
C GLY A 98 17.47 1.11 -31.06
N ILE A 99 16.94 1.08 -32.27
CA ILE A 99 16.93 2.14 -33.27
C ILE A 99 15.57 2.85 -33.28
N VAL A 100 15.61 4.16 -33.43
CA VAL A 100 14.45 5.04 -33.48
C VAL A 100 14.35 5.69 -34.86
N TYR A 101 13.17 5.62 -35.46
CA TYR A 101 12.82 6.27 -36.72
C TYR A 101 11.66 7.25 -36.53
N LYS A 102 11.54 8.19 -37.46
CA LYS A 102 10.40 9.09 -37.63
C LYS A 102 9.60 8.61 -38.84
N ALA A 103 8.28 8.68 -38.79
CA ALA A 103 7.43 8.41 -39.94
C ALA A 103 6.19 9.28 -39.91
N LYS A 104 5.54 9.47 -41.05
CA LYS A 104 4.24 10.13 -41.17
C LYS A 104 3.12 9.09 -41.19
N TRP A 105 2.22 9.15 -40.21
CA TRP A 105 1.09 8.21 -40.11
C TRP A 105 -0.16 8.79 -40.76
N ILE A 106 -0.61 8.20 -41.86
CA ILE A 106 -1.71 8.74 -42.68
C ILE A 106 -3.08 8.60 -42.02
N ASP A 107 -3.29 7.55 -41.22
CA ASP A 107 -4.58 7.30 -40.56
C ASP A 107 -4.80 8.18 -39.33
N GLY A 108 -3.78 8.37 -38.50
CA GLY A 108 -3.96 8.89 -37.14
C GLY A 108 -4.69 7.90 -36.20
N TYR A 109 -4.80 8.24 -34.92
CA TYR A 109 -5.34 7.34 -33.90
C TYR A 109 -6.87 7.39 -33.80
N ILE A 110 -7.48 6.27 -33.41
CA ILE A 110 -8.93 6.16 -33.18
C ILE A 110 -9.39 7.06 -32.02
N VAL A 111 -10.50 7.77 -32.22
CA VAL A 111 -11.14 8.61 -31.20
C VAL A 111 -12.53 8.11 -30.81
N SER A 112 -13.35 7.72 -31.77
CA SER A 112 -14.70 7.18 -31.53
C SER A 112 -15.19 6.43 -32.75
N TRP A 113 -16.26 5.66 -32.59
CA TRP A 113 -16.99 5.08 -33.71
C TRP A 113 -17.94 6.12 -34.34
N ASP A 114 -18.08 6.11 -35.67
CA ASP A 114 -19.11 6.86 -36.40
C ASP A 114 -20.18 5.88 -36.93
N ASP A 115 -21.40 6.03 -36.42
CA ASP A 115 -22.53 5.17 -36.79
C ASP A 115 -23.07 5.40 -38.19
N ASN A 116 -22.88 6.60 -38.76
CA ASN A 116 -23.33 6.96 -40.09
C ASN A 116 -22.35 6.42 -41.14
N GLU A 117 -21.05 6.63 -40.92
CA GLU A 117 -20.00 6.18 -41.84
C GLU A 117 -19.65 4.69 -41.66
N LYS A 118 -20.14 4.06 -40.58
CA LYS A 118 -19.78 2.69 -40.17
C LYS A 118 -18.27 2.49 -40.09
N ASN A 119 -17.57 3.51 -39.59
CA ASN A 119 -16.11 3.51 -39.50
C ASN A 119 -15.59 4.25 -38.26
N TRP A 120 -14.29 4.09 -37.96
CA TRP A 120 -13.64 4.77 -36.85
C TRP A 120 -13.32 6.23 -37.21
N LYS A 121 -13.77 7.18 -36.38
CA LYS A 121 -13.26 8.55 -36.40
C LYS A 121 -11.81 8.55 -35.93
N ARG A 122 -10.95 9.19 -36.72
CA ARG A 122 -9.53 9.32 -36.42
C ARG A 122 -9.14 10.77 -36.18
N ARG A 123 -8.08 10.99 -35.42
CA ARG A 123 -7.47 12.30 -35.18
C ARG A 123 -5.97 12.23 -35.42
N SER A 124 -5.37 13.37 -35.74
CA SER A 124 -3.95 13.48 -36.06
C SER A 124 -3.58 12.67 -37.31
N GLN A 125 -4.44 12.69 -38.32
CA GLN A 125 -4.10 12.22 -39.67
C GLN A 125 -2.88 12.98 -40.19
N ASN A 126 -2.02 12.30 -40.93
CA ASN A 126 -0.81 12.87 -41.52
C ASN A 126 0.18 13.45 -40.49
N CYS A 127 0.11 13.02 -39.23
CA CYS A 127 1.04 13.47 -38.19
C CYS A 127 2.31 12.61 -38.15
N TYR A 128 3.38 13.18 -37.59
CA TYR A 128 4.60 12.43 -37.34
C TYR A 128 4.44 11.50 -36.12
N VAL A 129 4.96 10.29 -36.25
CA VAL A 129 5.06 9.29 -35.20
C VAL A 129 6.52 8.85 -35.04
N CYS A 130 6.83 8.40 -33.83
CA CYS A 130 8.10 7.79 -33.50
C CYS A 130 7.97 6.27 -33.62
N LEU A 131 8.94 5.64 -34.27
CA LEU A 131 9.02 4.21 -34.47
C LEU A 131 10.23 3.68 -33.69
N LYS A 132 10.01 2.91 -32.63
CA LYS A 132 11.09 2.29 -31.84
C LYS A 132 11.09 0.78 -32.06
N ASN A 133 12.19 0.23 -32.58
CA ASN A 133 12.44 -1.21 -32.53
C ASN A 133 13.19 -1.55 -31.23
N LEU A 134 13.20 -2.82 -30.85
CA LEU A 134 14.08 -3.34 -29.80
C LEU A 134 15.12 -4.23 -30.44
N ASP A 135 16.38 -4.11 -30.03
CA ASP A 135 17.52 -4.85 -30.61
C ASP A 135 17.33 -6.38 -30.55
N ASP A 136 16.53 -6.89 -29.60
CA ASP A 136 16.27 -8.33 -29.42
C ASP A 136 14.99 -8.81 -30.13
N SER A 137 14.93 -8.67 -31.45
CA SER A 137 13.82 -9.12 -32.31
C SER A 137 13.45 -10.63 -32.20
N ILE A 138 14.16 -11.39 -31.37
CA ILE A 138 13.96 -12.81 -31.08
C ILE A 138 13.03 -13.04 -29.87
N ASN A 139 12.88 -12.08 -28.93
CA ASN A 139 12.09 -12.29 -27.71
C ASN A 139 10.82 -11.42 -27.62
N THR A 140 9.73 -11.92 -28.23
CA THR A 140 8.40 -11.29 -28.20
C THR A 140 7.92 -10.95 -26.78
N ASN A 141 8.34 -11.71 -25.76
CA ASN A 141 7.93 -11.46 -24.37
C ASN A 141 8.53 -10.16 -23.81
N VAL A 142 9.80 -9.87 -24.08
CA VAL A 142 10.46 -8.63 -23.60
C VAL A 142 9.80 -7.41 -24.26
N PHE A 143 9.57 -7.49 -25.58
CA PHE A 143 8.88 -6.46 -26.34
C PHE A 143 7.45 -6.18 -25.81
N LEU A 144 6.64 -7.23 -25.64
CA LEU A 144 5.30 -7.08 -25.09
C LEU A 144 5.31 -6.59 -23.64
N GLN A 145 6.35 -6.92 -22.86
CA GLN A 145 6.47 -6.45 -21.48
C GLN A 145 6.75 -4.94 -21.40
N GLU A 146 7.59 -4.39 -22.27
CA GLU A 146 7.80 -2.93 -22.36
C GLU A 146 6.51 -2.21 -22.71
N ILE A 147 5.78 -2.71 -23.72
CA ILE A 147 4.48 -2.17 -24.10
C ILE A 147 3.50 -2.20 -22.93
N LYS A 148 3.39 -3.32 -22.22
CA LYS A 148 2.53 -3.45 -21.04
C LYS A 148 2.91 -2.45 -19.95
N ASN A 149 4.21 -2.21 -19.71
CA ASN A 149 4.66 -1.22 -18.74
C ASN A 149 4.28 0.19 -19.17
N GLN A 150 4.54 0.56 -20.42
CA GLN A 150 4.22 1.90 -20.93
C GLN A 150 2.71 2.19 -20.87
N LEU A 151 1.87 1.21 -21.17
CA LEU A 151 0.41 1.35 -21.10
C LEU A 151 -0.12 1.63 -19.69
N LYS A 152 0.55 1.14 -18.63
CA LYS A 152 0.16 1.41 -17.24
C LYS A 152 0.24 2.90 -16.88
N PHE A 153 1.14 3.63 -17.52
CA PHE A 153 1.40 5.04 -17.23
C PHE A 153 0.85 5.99 -18.30
N ARG A 154 0.12 5.45 -19.29
CA ARG A 154 -0.43 6.24 -20.40
C ARG A 154 -1.34 7.35 -19.89
N GLY A 155 -1.11 8.57 -20.39
CA GLY A 155 -1.86 9.76 -20.00
C GLY A 155 -1.47 10.34 -18.63
N LYS A 156 -0.35 9.89 -18.06
CA LYS A 156 0.20 10.34 -16.77
C LYS A 156 1.64 10.82 -16.94
N TRP A 157 1.84 11.74 -17.89
CA TRP A 157 3.18 12.20 -18.31
C TRP A 157 4.09 11.09 -18.84
N ALA A 158 3.53 9.98 -19.33
CA ALA A 158 4.24 8.99 -20.13
C ALA A 158 3.94 9.19 -21.62
N ILE A 159 4.94 8.98 -22.47
CA ILE A 159 4.80 9.14 -23.92
C ILE A 159 3.75 8.16 -24.47
N ALA A 160 2.87 8.64 -25.35
CA ALA A 160 1.77 7.83 -25.84
C ALA A 160 2.25 6.71 -26.78
N LEU A 161 1.69 5.52 -26.60
CA LEU A 161 1.82 4.40 -27.53
C LEU A 161 0.52 4.29 -28.34
N TYR A 162 0.62 4.27 -29.67
CA TYR A 162 -0.54 4.17 -30.58
C TYR A 162 -0.75 2.75 -31.10
N GLY A 163 0.32 2.01 -31.36
CA GLY A 163 0.20 0.74 -32.04
C GLY A 163 1.49 -0.04 -32.18
N ILE A 164 1.37 -1.16 -32.88
CA ILE A 164 2.46 -2.04 -33.26
C ILE A 164 2.44 -2.18 -34.78
N THR A 165 3.60 -2.18 -35.41
CA THR A 165 3.77 -2.44 -36.85
C THR A 165 4.87 -3.46 -37.10
N LYS A 166 4.96 -3.97 -38.34
CA LYS A 166 6.01 -4.86 -38.82
C LYS A 166 6.49 -4.38 -40.19
N ASN A 167 7.66 -3.76 -40.24
CA ASN A 167 8.38 -3.51 -41.48
C ASN A 167 8.63 -4.80 -42.33
N PRO A 168 8.32 -4.74 -43.62
CA PRO A 168 8.32 -5.92 -44.46
C PRO A 168 9.73 -6.45 -44.77
N ALA A 169 10.76 -5.61 -44.70
CA ALA A 169 12.14 -5.95 -45.08
C ALA A 169 12.85 -6.77 -43.99
N ARG A 170 13.02 -6.21 -42.79
CA ARG A 170 13.72 -6.86 -41.66
C ARG A 170 12.86 -7.80 -40.79
N LYS A 171 11.54 -7.87 -41.02
CA LYS A 171 10.55 -8.69 -40.26
C LYS A 171 10.40 -8.46 -38.73
N GLU A 172 11.12 -7.54 -38.11
CA GLU A 172 10.97 -7.10 -36.70
C GLU A 172 9.59 -6.53 -36.31
N TYR A 173 9.29 -6.42 -35.02
CA TYR A 173 8.12 -5.67 -34.55
C TYR A 173 8.56 -4.30 -34.02
N ILE A 174 7.78 -3.27 -34.33
CA ILE A 174 8.09 -1.86 -34.00
C ILE A 174 6.93 -1.26 -33.21
N MET A 175 7.24 -0.53 -32.14
CA MET A 175 6.29 0.32 -31.44
C MET A 175 6.06 1.61 -32.20
N VAL A 176 4.79 1.99 -32.39
CA VAL A 176 4.38 3.26 -32.98
C VAL A 176 3.94 4.19 -31.86
N MET A 177 4.69 5.25 -31.61
CA MET A 177 4.57 6.14 -30.45
C MET A 177 4.38 7.59 -30.88
N GLN A 178 3.95 8.45 -29.95
CA GLN A 178 3.93 9.90 -30.16
C GLN A 178 5.33 10.42 -30.50
N TYR A 179 5.41 11.23 -31.56
CA TYR A 179 6.62 11.96 -31.90
C TYR A 179 6.73 13.21 -31.04
N ALA A 180 7.80 13.30 -30.25
CA ALA A 180 8.12 14.46 -29.42
C ALA A 180 9.03 15.40 -30.24
N ILE A 181 8.51 16.57 -30.64
CA ILE A 181 9.16 17.43 -31.64
C ILE A 181 10.52 17.97 -31.19
N GLU A 182 10.69 18.19 -29.88
CA GLU A 182 11.93 18.69 -29.28
C GLU A 182 12.93 17.56 -28.96
N GLY A 183 12.56 16.31 -29.22
CA GLY A 183 13.39 15.14 -28.90
C GLY A 183 13.54 14.92 -27.40
N SER A 184 14.70 14.41 -26.98
CA SER A 184 15.00 14.20 -25.55
C SER A 184 15.19 15.52 -24.83
N LEU A 185 14.92 15.54 -23.52
CA LEU A 185 15.14 16.68 -22.65
C LEU A 185 16.60 17.13 -22.72
N ARG A 186 17.56 16.20 -22.76
CA ARG A 186 18.98 16.52 -22.95
C ARG A 186 19.21 17.31 -24.24
N LYS A 187 18.71 16.81 -25.39
CA LYS A 187 18.88 17.45 -26.70
C LYS A 187 18.19 18.82 -26.75
N MET A 188 16.97 18.92 -26.22
CA MET A 188 16.24 20.19 -26.13
C MET A 188 17.04 21.21 -25.33
N LEU A 189 17.56 20.83 -24.16
CA LEU A 189 18.41 21.70 -23.35
C LEU A 189 19.70 22.10 -24.10
N ASP A 190 20.37 21.18 -24.78
CA ASP A 190 21.60 21.51 -25.52
C ASP A 190 21.37 22.58 -26.60
N SER A 191 20.24 22.52 -27.30
CA SER A 191 19.93 23.44 -28.40
C SER A 191 19.18 24.71 -27.99
N LYS A 192 18.31 24.64 -26.97
CA LYS A 192 17.31 25.68 -26.68
C LYS A 192 17.30 26.17 -25.24
N PHE A 193 18.34 25.88 -24.45
CA PHE A 193 18.40 26.33 -23.04
C PHE A 193 18.21 27.84 -22.86
N LYS A 194 18.73 28.65 -23.80
CA LYS A 194 18.62 30.12 -23.76
C LYS A 194 17.19 30.63 -24.00
N GLU A 195 16.32 29.82 -24.60
CA GLU A 195 14.91 30.15 -24.83
C GLU A 195 14.05 29.90 -23.58
N LEU A 196 14.55 29.14 -22.60
CA LEU A 196 13.80 28.77 -21.40
C LEU A 196 13.99 29.80 -20.28
N ASN A 197 12.89 30.41 -19.85
CA ASN A 197 12.87 31.19 -18.61
C ASN A 197 12.76 30.27 -17.38
N TRP A 198 12.84 30.84 -16.18
CA TRP A 198 12.74 30.06 -14.93
C TRP A 198 11.38 29.39 -14.75
N HIS A 199 10.29 30.03 -15.17
CA HIS A 199 8.96 29.45 -15.11
C HIS A 199 8.84 28.20 -15.99
N ASP A 200 9.43 28.23 -17.18
CA ASP A 200 9.50 27.07 -18.08
C ASP A 200 10.27 25.90 -17.47
N LYS A 201 11.42 26.19 -16.86
CA LYS A 201 12.24 25.19 -16.16
C LYS A 201 11.48 24.53 -15.00
N ILE A 202 10.79 25.33 -14.19
CA ILE A 202 9.96 24.83 -13.09
C ILE A 202 8.81 23.97 -13.61
N ARG A 203 8.14 24.42 -14.68
CA ARG A 203 7.04 23.67 -15.32
C ARG A 203 7.50 22.30 -15.84
N ILE A 204 8.66 22.24 -16.49
CA ILE A 204 9.30 20.99 -16.93
C ILE A 204 9.51 20.06 -15.73
N LEU A 205 10.15 20.55 -14.66
CA LEU A 205 10.43 19.76 -13.45
C LEU A 205 9.14 19.26 -12.78
N PHE A 206 8.11 20.09 -12.71
CA PHE A 206 6.81 19.72 -12.15
C PHE A 206 6.21 18.52 -12.90
N HIS A 207 6.16 18.58 -14.23
CA HIS A 207 5.56 17.52 -15.06
C HIS A 207 6.36 16.21 -14.99
N ILE A 208 7.70 16.32 -14.93
CA ILE A 208 8.60 15.17 -14.72
C ILE A 208 8.33 14.51 -13.36
N ALA A 209 8.22 15.32 -12.30
CA ALA A 209 7.96 14.84 -10.94
C ALA A 209 6.56 14.19 -10.83
N GLU A 210 5.54 14.76 -11.48
CA GLU A 210 4.21 14.16 -11.55
C GLU A 210 4.23 12.81 -12.26
N GLY A 211 4.92 12.70 -13.40
CA GLY A 211 5.08 11.42 -14.11
C GLY A 211 5.77 10.36 -13.26
N LEU A 212 6.86 10.72 -12.59
CA LEU A 212 7.59 9.81 -11.71
C LEU A 212 6.77 9.41 -10.48
N SER A 213 6.02 10.35 -9.91
CA SER A 213 5.08 10.10 -8.82
C SER A 213 4.03 9.06 -9.22
N GLU A 214 3.49 9.15 -10.45
CA GLU A 214 2.55 8.16 -10.95
C GLU A 214 3.17 6.77 -11.16
N ILE A 215 4.43 6.69 -11.57
CA ILE A 215 5.19 5.42 -11.62
C ILE A 215 5.27 4.80 -10.22
N HIS A 216 5.69 5.60 -9.23
CA HIS A 216 5.87 5.13 -7.85
C HIS A 216 4.55 4.77 -7.16
N LYS A 217 3.46 5.53 -7.38
CA LYS A 217 2.12 5.23 -6.86
C LYS A 217 1.58 3.87 -7.32
N ASN A 218 2.04 3.39 -8.47
CA ASN A 218 1.67 2.06 -8.97
C ASN A 218 2.69 0.97 -8.56
N HIS A 219 3.60 1.28 -7.63
CA HIS A 219 4.66 0.42 -7.13
C HIS A 219 5.63 -0.03 -8.23
N PHE A 220 6.02 0.87 -9.14
CA PHE A 220 7.08 0.61 -10.12
C PHE A 220 8.31 1.47 -9.84
N VAL A 221 9.47 1.00 -10.32
CA VAL A 221 10.68 1.81 -10.45
C VAL A 221 11.09 1.80 -11.91
N HIS A 222 11.37 2.99 -12.47
CA HIS A 222 11.74 3.15 -13.88
C HIS A 222 13.06 2.45 -14.23
N LYS A 223 14.04 2.47 -13.31
CA LYS A 223 15.40 1.89 -13.39
C LYS A 223 16.35 2.49 -14.43
N ASP A 224 15.84 3.26 -15.37
CA ASP A 224 16.68 3.99 -16.34
C ASP A 224 16.22 5.44 -16.50
N PHE A 225 16.06 6.13 -15.38
CA PHE A 225 15.49 7.48 -15.36
C PHE A 225 16.58 8.54 -15.48
N HIS A 226 16.69 9.16 -16.66
CA HIS A 226 17.62 10.24 -16.94
C HIS A 226 17.07 11.16 -18.05
N SER A 227 17.72 12.30 -18.30
CA SER A 227 17.27 13.31 -19.29
C SER A 227 17.27 12.83 -20.75
N GLY A 228 17.84 11.67 -21.05
CA GLY A 228 17.75 11.04 -22.37
C GLY A 228 16.44 10.26 -22.56
N ASN A 229 15.88 9.71 -21.48
CA ASN A 229 14.61 8.97 -21.45
C ASN A 229 13.41 9.86 -21.08
N ILE A 230 13.60 11.17 -21.08
CA ILE A 230 12.52 12.16 -20.99
C ILE A 230 12.47 12.84 -22.35
N VAL A 231 11.30 12.91 -22.98
CA VAL A 231 11.11 13.51 -24.30
C VAL A 231 10.12 14.67 -24.25
N ASN A 232 10.34 15.70 -25.07
CA ASN A 232 9.61 16.96 -25.01
C ASN A 232 8.77 17.17 -26.28
N ASP A 233 7.46 17.26 -26.11
CA ASP A 233 6.49 17.56 -27.19
C ASP A 233 6.44 19.05 -27.51
N THR A 234 6.74 19.88 -26.50
CA THR A 234 7.06 21.30 -26.63
C THR A 234 8.17 21.62 -25.65
N LEU A 235 8.70 22.85 -25.69
CA LEU A 235 9.72 23.32 -24.74
C LEU A 235 9.37 23.01 -23.27
N THR A 236 8.09 22.95 -22.91
CA THR A 236 7.64 22.81 -21.52
C THR A 236 6.72 21.64 -21.24
N LYS A 237 6.57 20.72 -22.19
CA LYS A 237 5.71 19.54 -22.05
C LYS A 237 6.53 18.25 -22.15
N PRO A 238 7.18 17.83 -21.05
CA PRO A 238 7.97 16.60 -21.02
C PRO A 238 7.09 15.37 -20.80
N TYR A 239 7.58 14.23 -21.28
CA TYR A 239 7.02 12.91 -21.05
C TYR A 239 8.14 11.92 -20.75
N ILE A 240 7.91 11.04 -19.78
CA ILE A 240 8.77 9.90 -19.50
C ILE A 240 8.58 8.87 -20.62
N ALA A 241 9.69 8.35 -21.13
CA ALA A 241 9.78 7.34 -22.16
C ALA A 241 10.71 6.20 -21.70
N ASP A 242 10.79 5.15 -22.51
CA ASP A 242 11.60 3.95 -22.27
C ASP A 242 11.28 3.19 -20.97
N PHE A 243 10.22 2.39 -21.04
CA PHE A 243 9.77 1.57 -19.92
C PHE A 243 10.32 0.14 -19.96
N GLY A 244 11.34 -0.13 -20.77
CA GLY A 244 11.91 -1.47 -20.97
C GLY A 244 12.49 -2.08 -19.69
N LEU A 245 13.18 -1.25 -18.89
CA LEU A 245 13.74 -1.65 -17.60
C LEU A 245 12.80 -1.39 -16.41
N CYS A 246 11.63 -0.79 -16.67
CA CYS A 246 10.66 -0.48 -15.65
C CYS A 246 10.16 -1.79 -15.01
N LYS A 247 10.31 -1.91 -13.69
CA LYS A 247 9.91 -3.11 -12.97
C LYS A 247 8.97 -2.77 -11.84
N GLN A 248 7.95 -3.60 -11.71
CA GLN A 248 7.13 -3.55 -10.52
C GLN A 248 8.01 -3.90 -9.34
N VAL A 249 7.94 -3.09 -8.31
CA VAL A 249 8.28 -3.47 -6.95
C VAL A 249 7.18 -4.43 -6.49
N PHE A 250 7.15 -5.61 -7.08
CA PHE A 250 6.45 -6.75 -6.50
C PHE A 250 7.46 -7.48 -5.66
N GLU A 251 7.33 -7.34 -4.35
CA GLU A 251 7.68 -8.44 -3.46
C GLU A 251 6.62 -9.54 -3.60
N LYS A 252 6.65 -10.27 -4.71
CA LYS A 252 6.30 -11.69 -4.66
C LYS A 252 7.58 -12.46 -4.36
N ASN A 253 8.18 -12.12 -3.23
CA ASN A 253 9.09 -13.03 -2.56
C ASN A 253 8.20 -13.88 -1.65
N PRO A 254 8.30 -15.21 -1.65
CA PRO A 254 7.61 -16.03 -0.66
C PRO A 254 7.90 -15.44 0.73
N GLU A 255 6.89 -15.33 1.60
CA GLU A 255 6.97 -14.63 2.89
C GLU A 255 8.22 -14.98 3.71
N GLY A 256 8.70 -16.23 3.57
CA GLY A 256 9.95 -16.68 4.16
C GLY A 256 11.21 -15.88 3.80
N ILE A 257 11.30 -15.30 2.60
CA ILE A 257 12.45 -14.44 2.21
C ILE A 257 12.35 -13.06 2.88
N TYR A 258 11.14 -12.52 3.10
CA TYR A 258 10.98 -11.24 3.82
C TYR A 258 11.40 -11.41 5.28
N GLY A 259 10.97 -12.50 5.92
CA GLY A 259 11.42 -12.88 7.26
C GLY A 259 12.96 -12.94 7.36
N ILE A 260 13.63 -13.61 6.41
CA ILE A 260 15.09 -13.68 6.37
C ILE A 260 15.73 -12.29 6.20
N LYS A 261 15.22 -11.46 5.29
CA LYS A 261 15.76 -10.11 5.05
C LYS A 261 15.64 -9.23 6.29
N ASN A 262 14.49 -9.24 6.95
CA ASN A 262 14.27 -8.50 8.18
C ASN A 262 15.16 -9.01 9.31
N GLN A 263 15.27 -10.33 9.47
CA GLN A 263 16.12 -10.95 10.47
C GLN A 263 17.59 -10.52 10.31
N LEU A 264 18.08 -10.44 9.07
CA LEU A 264 19.41 -9.91 8.76
C LEU A 264 19.52 -8.41 9.04
N LYS A 265 18.48 -7.63 8.71
CA LYS A 265 18.45 -6.18 8.89
C LYS A 265 18.54 -5.75 10.36
N PHE A 266 17.85 -6.47 11.25
CA PHE A 266 17.81 -6.15 12.67
C PHE A 266 18.79 -6.96 13.52
N ARG A 267 19.61 -7.81 12.89
CA ARG A 267 20.64 -8.61 13.57
C ARG A 267 21.54 -7.73 14.45
N GLY A 268 21.74 -8.16 15.69
CA GLY A 268 22.59 -7.45 16.65
C GLY A 268 21.92 -6.24 17.34
N LYS A 269 20.63 -6.01 17.09
CA LYS A 269 19.83 -4.94 17.70
C LYS A 269 18.69 -5.52 18.53
N TRP A 270 19.03 -6.39 19.49
CA TRP A 270 18.05 -7.16 20.27
C TRP A 270 17.09 -8.01 19.43
N ALA A 271 17.50 -8.39 18.21
CA ALA A 271 16.88 -9.42 17.41
C ALA A 271 17.74 -10.68 17.40
N ILE A 272 17.11 -11.85 17.42
CA ILE A 272 17.80 -13.14 17.47
C ILE A 272 18.73 -13.29 16.24
N ALA A 273 19.95 -13.78 16.42
CA ALA A 273 20.88 -13.82 15.29
C ALA A 273 20.51 -14.92 14.28
N LEU A 274 20.49 -14.58 12.99
CA LEU A 274 20.51 -15.56 11.90
C LEU A 274 21.96 -15.83 11.49
N TYR A 275 22.39 -17.09 11.57
CA TYR A 275 23.72 -17.53 11.16
C TYR A 275 23.77 -17.98 9.71
N GLY A 276 22.68 -18.57 9.19
CA GLY A 276 22.63 -19.00 7.80
C GLY A 276 21.34 -19.75 7.46
N ILE A 277 21.34 -20.39 6.30
CA ILE A 277 20.23 -21.20 5.80
C ILE A 277 20.80 -22.56 5.41
N THR A 278 20.09 -23.63 5.76
CA THR A 278 20.42 -24.99 5.34
C THR A 278 19.22 -25.65 4.64
N LYS A 279 19.46 -26.79 4.00
CA LYS A 279 18.44 -27.59 3.32
C LYS A 279 18.59 -29.03 3.78
N ASN A 280 17.69 -29.52 4.61
CA ASN A 280 17.62 -30.96 4.90
C ASN A 280 17.40 -31.82 3.62
N PRO A 281 18.15 -32.91 3.50
CA PRO A 281 18.20 -33.66 2.25
C PRO A 281 16.91 -34.44 1.95
N ALA A 282 16.12 -34.81 2.96
CA ALA A 282 14.95 -35.70 2.80
C ALA A 282 13.71 -34.98 2.26
N ARG A 283 13.23 -33.97 2.98
CA ARG A 283 11.99 -33.22 2.66
C ARG A 283 12.21 -32.02 1.70
N LYS A 284 13.45 -31.71 1.32
CA LYS A 284 13.85 -30.59 0.41
C LYS A 284 13.45 -29.14 0.80
N GLU A 285 12.91 -28.90 1.99
CA GLU A 285 12.62 -27.57 2.57
C GLU A 285 13.88 -26.73 2.91
N TYR A 286 13.74 -25.43 3.10
CA TYR A 286 14.82 -24.60 3.64
C TYR A 286 14.61 -24.39 5.14
N ILE A 287 15.70 -24.41 5.93
CA ILE A 287 15.69 -24.19 7.38
C ILE A 287 16.61 -23.03 7.70
N MET A 288 16.16 -22.11 8.55
CA MET A 288 16.99 -21.05 9.11
C MET A 288 17.85 -21.61 10.26
N VAL A 289 19.15 -21.32 10.21
CA VAL A 289 20.09 -21.63 11.30
C VAL A 289 20.24 -20.37 12.13
N MET A 290 19.74 -20.39 13.36
CA MET A 290 19.63 -19.21 14.22
C MET A 290 20.34 -19.45 15.56
N GLN A 291 20.64 -18.38 16.28
CA GLN A 291 21.08 -18.44 17.67
C GLN A 291 20.07 -19.22 18.50
N TYR A 292 20.58 -20.14 19.33
CA TYR A 292 19.77 -20.87 20.27
C TYR A 292 19.64 -20.06 21.57
N ALA A 293 18.42 -19.67 21.93
CA ALA A 293 18.11 -18.99 23.19
C ALA A 293 17.78 -20.05 24.26
N ILE A 294 18.63 -20.17 25.28
CA ILE A 294 18.59 -21.30 26.23
C ILE A 294 17.29 -21.34 27.06
N GLU A 295 16.71 -20.19 27.38
CA GLU A 295 15.48 -20.09 28.17
C GLU A 295 14.21 -20.28 27.32
N GLY A 296 14.36 -20.40 25.99
CA GLY A 296 13.25 -20.50 25.05
C GLY A 296 12.49 -19.17 24.92
N SER A 297 11.18 -19.23 24.65
CA SER A 297 10.35 -18.02 24.54
C SER A 297 10.17 -17.34 25.90
N LEU A 298 9.98 -16.03 25.91
CA LEU A 298 9.67 -15.25 27.10
C LEU A 298 8.49 -15.85 27.87
N ARG A 299 7.44 -16.29 27.15
CA ARG A 299 6.30 -16.98 27.77
C ARG A 299 6.71 -18.23 28.55
N LYS A 300 7.56 -19.09 27.97
CA LYS A 300 8.03 -20.32 28.60
C LYS A 300 8.96 -20.04 29.79
N MET A 301 9.83 -19.03 29.67
CA MET A 301 10.69 -18.58 30.76
C MET A 301 9.84 -18.08 31.93
N LEU A 302 8.83 -17.24 31.69
CA LEU A 302 7.93 -16.75 32.75
C LEU A 302 7.13 -17.88 33.42
N ASP A 303 6.74 -18.94 32.70
CA ASP A 303 6.04 -20.07 33.30
C ASP A 303 6.89 -20.84 34.31
N SER A 304 8.22 -20.89 34.11
CA SER A 304 9.12 -21.74 34.90
C SER A 304 10.03 -20.98 35.85
N LYS A 305 10.35 -19.72 35.54
CA LYS A 305 11.42 -18.93 36.17
C LYS A 305 10.97 -17.57 36.72
N PHE A 306 9.69 -17.23 36.65
CA PHE A 306 9.21 -15.91 37.10
C PHE A 306 9.58 -15.55 38.55
N LYS A 307 9.57 -16.53 39.47
CA LYS A 307 9.96 -16.31 40.88
C LYS A 307 11.44 -15.95 41.06
N GLU A 308 12.28 -16.21 40.07
CA GLU A 308 13.70 -15.87 40.09
C GLU A 308 13.94 -14.40 39.66
N LEU A 309 12.92 -13.72 39.12
CA LEU A 309 13.02 -12.35 38.63
C LEU A 309 12.60 -11.33 39.71
N ASN A 310 13.51 -10.43 40.06
CA ASN A 310 13.15 -9.22 40.81
C ASN A 310 12.61 -8.12 39.88
N TRP A 311 12.23 -6.97 40.44
CA TRP A 311 11.70 -5.85 39.65
C TRP A 311 12.73 -5.26 38.68
N HIS A 312 14.00 -5.15 39.05
CA HIS A 312 15.05 -4.69 38.12
C HIS A 312 15.26 -5.66 36.96
N ASP A 313 15.17 -6.97 37.19
CA ASP A 313 15.26 -7.98 36.14
C ASP A 313 14.11 -7.80 35.14
N LYS A 314 12.88 -7.60 35.66
CA LYS A 314 11.69 -7.32 34.86
C LYS A 314 11.84 -6.04 34.03
N ILE A 315 12.31 -4.95 34.64
CA ILE A 315 12.59 -3.67 33.97
C ILE A 315 13.64 -3.87 32.88
N ARG A 316 14.72 -4.61 33.16
CA ARG A 316 15.80 -4.88 32.20
C ARG A 316 15.33 -5.69 31.00
N ILE A 317 14.48 -6.69 31.22
CA ILE A 317 13.83 -7.45 30.14
C ILE A 317 13.05 -6.49 29.24
N LEU A 318 12.18 -5.67 29.82
CA LEU A 318 11.33 -4.73 29.06
C LEU A 318 12.14 -3.65 28.35
N PHE A 319 13.21 -3.16 28.96
CA PHE A 319 14.13 -2.19 28.36
C PHE A 319 14.76 -2.74 27.07
N HIS A 320 15.33 -3.95 27.11
CA HIS A 320 15.94 -4.57 25.92
C HIS A 320 14.92 -4.90 24.83
N ILE A 321 13.71 -5.33 25.21
CA ILE A 321 12.59 -5.54 24.26
C ILE A 321 12.23 -4.21 23.58
N ALA A 322 12.06 -3.14 24.36
CA ALA A 322 11.72 -1.81 23.85
C ALA A 322 12.84 -1.22 22.98
N GLU A 323 14.11 -1.49 23.31
CA GLU A 323 15.26 -1.09 22.51
C GLU A 323 15.25 -1.77 21.13
N GLY A 324 15.03 -3.09 21.09
CA GLY A 324 14.86 -3.82 19.83
C GLY A 324 13.68 -3.31 19.01
N LEU A 325 12.53 -3.09 19.65
CA LEU A 325 11.33 -2.58 18.97
C LEU A 325 11.53 -1.14 18.45
N SER A 326 12.24 -0.30 19.21
CA SER A 326 12.61 1.06 18.77
C SER A 326 13.45 1.03 17.50
N GLU A 327 14.41 0.12 17.40
CA GLU A 327 15.23 -0.03 16.18
C GLU A 327 14.40 -0.49 14.97
N ILE A 328 13.41 -1.36 15.17
CA ILE A 328 12.43 -1.73 14.14
C ILE A 328 11.62 -0.50 13.71
N HIS A 329 11.09 0.25 14.67
CA HIS A 329 10.23 1.41 14.41
C HIS A 329 10.98 2.57 13.75
N LYS A 330 12.22 2.87 14.15
CA LYS A 330 13.09 3.89 13.51
C LYS A 330 13.33 3.60 12.02
N ASN A 331 13.28 2.33 11.62
CA ASN A 331 13.40 1.91 10.23
C ASN A 331 12.08 1.94 9.45
N HIS A 332 11.01 2.47 10.05
CA HIS A 332 9.64 2.51 9.52
C HIS A 332 9.03 1.12 9.27
N PHE A 333 9.36 0.15 10.12
CA PHE A 333 8.74 -1.17 10.15
C PHE A 333 7.70 -1.27 11.29
N VAL A 334 6.78 -2.22 11.12
CA VAL A 334 5.82 -2.70 12.12
C VAL A 334 6.02 -4.21 12.24
N HIS A 335 6.10 -4.77 13.45
CA HIS A 335 6.31 -6.20 13.66
C HIS A 335 5.07 -7.03 13.29
N LYS A 336 3.87 -6.51 13.59
CA LYS A 336 2.54 -7.07 13.27
C LYS A 336 2.13 -8.34 14.02
N ASP A 337 3.08 -9.10 14.54
CA ASP A 337 2.82 -10.28 15.38
C ASP A 337 3.65 -10.26 16.66
N PHE A 338 3.59 -9.13 17.36
CA PHE A 338 4.40 -8.89 18.55
C PHE A 338 3.72 -9.50 19.77
N HIS A 339 4.31 -10.53 20.37
CA HIS A 339 3.83 -11.17 21.59
C HIS A 339 4.97 -11.93 22.29
N SER A 340 4.77 -12.35 23.55
CA SER A 340 5.80 -13.04 24.35
C SER A 340 6.25 -14.40 23.80
N GLY A 341 5.53 -14.96 22.82
CA GLY A 341 5.94 -16.17 22.09
C GLY A 341 6.99 -15.90 21.02
N ASN A 342 7.02 -14.67 20.48
CA ASN A 342 7.98 -14.20 19.47
C ASN A 342 9.15 -13.41 20.10
N ILE A 343 9.32 -13.50 21.41
CA ILE A 343 10.49 -13.02 22.14
C ILE A 343 11.15 -14.23 22.76
N VAL A 344 12.46 -14.37 22.58
CA VAL A 344 13.24 -15.50 23.11
C VAL A 344 14.36 -15.02 24.01
N ASN A 345 14.67 -15.75 25.07
CA ASN A 345 15.62 -15.35 26.10
C ASN A 345 16.88 -16.22 26.06
N ASP A 346 18.04 -15.58 25.95
CA ASP A 346 19.36 -16.22 26.02
C ASP A 346 19.85 -16.37 27.45
N THR A 347 19.40 -15.49 28.34
CA THR A 347 19.45 -15.62 29.80
C THR A 347 18.16 -15.00 30.36
N LEU A 348 17.93 -15.10 31.67
CA LEU A 348 16.74 -14.54 32.33
C LEU A 348 16.47 -13.07 31.94
N THR A 349 17.51 -12.23 31.80
CA THR A 349 17.37 -10.79 31.51
C THR A 349 17.84 -10.35 30.13
N LYS A 350 18.13 -11.29 29.22
CA LYS A 350 18.64 -11.01 27.87
C LYS A 350 17.67 -11.52 26.78
N PRO A 351 16.60 -10.76 26.50
CA PRO A 351 15.61 -11.12 25.49
C PRO A 351 16.04 -10.73 24.08
N TYR A 352 15.48 -11.40 23.09
CA TYR A 352 15.65 -11.14 21.67
C TYR A 352 14.33 -11.26 20.93
N ILE A 353 13.99 -10.26 20.11
CA ILE A 353 12.84 -10.31 19.21
C ILE A 353 13.12 -11.34 18.11
N ALA A 354 12.14 -12.17 17.82
CA ALA A 354 12.16 -13.22 16.82
C ALA A 354 10.91 -13.16 15.93
N ASP A 355 10.88 -14.03 14.92
CA ASP A 355 9.78 -14.16 13.96
C ASP A 355 9.37 -12.87 13.23
N PHE A 356 10.25 -12.45 12.32
CA PHE A 356 10.02 -11.30 11.44
C PHE A 356 9.21 -11.64 10.19
N GLY A 357 8.54 -12.80 10.13
CA GLY A 357 7.83 -13.28 8.94
C GLY A 357 6.71 -12.34 8.48
N LEU A 358 6.04 -11.69 9.43
CA LEU A 358 4.95 -10.73 9.17
C LEU A 358 5.37 -9.27 9.33
N CYS A 359 6.57 -9.02 9.87
CA CYS A 359 7.12 -7.67 10.01
C CYS A 359 7.21 -7.03 8.62
N LYS A 360 6.77 -5.77 8.44
CA LYS A 360 6.71 -5.07 7.14
C LYS A 360 6.86 -3.57 7.29
N GLN A 361 7.19 -2.86 6.20
CA GLN A 361 7.18 -1.40 6.20
C GLN A 361 5.76 -0.83 6.34
N VAL A 362 5.64 0.34 7.00
CA VAL A 362 4.35 0.98 7.33
C VAL A 362 3.46 1.25 6.09
N PHE A 363 4.05 1.44 4.92
CA PHE A 363 3.35 1.77 3.67
C PHE A 363 3.00 0.56 2.79
N GLU A 364 3.42 -0.65 3.17
CA GLU A 364 3.06 -1.87 2.43
C GLU A 364 1.59 -2.24 2.72
N LYS A 365 0.78 -2.37 1.66
CA LYS A 365 -0.61 -2.85 1.79
C LYS A 365 -0.61 -4.30 2.29
N ASN A 366 -1.39 -4.58 3.33
CA ASN A 366 -1.70 -5.94 3.74
C ASN A 366 -2.64 -6.58 2.70
N PRO A 367 -2.18 -7.57 1.91
CA PRO A 367 -3.04 -8.25 0.96
C PRO A 367 -3.99 -9.25 1.64
N GLU A 368 -3.77 -9.56 2.92
CA GLU A 368 -4.36 -10.69 3.63
C GLU A 368 -5.09 -10.22 4.90
N GLY A 369 -5.94 -11.09 5.45
CA GLY A 369 -6.80 -10.76 6.61
C GLY A 369 -6.03 -10.41 7.89
N ILE A 370 -6.75 -10.21 8.98
CA ILE A 370 -6.14 -9.89 10.27
C ILE A 370 -5.47 -11.17 10.79
N TYR A 371 -4.16 -11.14 11.06
CA TYR A 371 -3.39 -12.27 11.56
C TYR A 371 -2.74 -11.88 12.89
N GLY A 372 -2.76 -12.79 13.87
CA GLY A 372 -2.05 -12.62 15.14
C GLY A 372 -2.74 -13.28 16.32
N VAL A 373 -2.34 -12.91 17.53
CA VAL A 373 -2.86 -13.45 18.79
C VAL A 373 -3.83 -12.46 19.43
N ILE A 374 -5.13 -12.79 19.49
CA ILE A 374 -6.22 -11.87 19.89
C ILE A 374 -5.88 -10.97 21.10
N PRO A 375 -5.44 -11.51 22.26
CA PRO A 375 -5.07 -10.67 23.41
C PRO A 375 -4.02 -9.58 23.17
N PHE A 376 -3.12 -9.76 22.20
CA PHE A 376 -2.04 -8.83 21.88
C PHE A 376 -2.40 -7.85 20.76
N LEU A 377 -3.51 -8.07 20.05
CA LEU A 377 -3.91 -7.22 18.93
C LEU A 377 -4.64 -5.96 19.43
N ALA A 378 -4.20 -4.80 18.92
CA ALA A 378 -4.79 -3.52 19.27
C ALA A 378 -6.24 -3.38 18.75
N PRO A 379 -7.10 -2.58 19.42
CA PRO A 379 -8.48 -2.34 19.00
C PRO A 379 -8.62 -1.91 17.54
N GLU A 380 -7.77 -1.01 17.06
CA GLU A 380 -7.76 -0.53 15.67
C GLU A 380 -7.32 -1.61 14.66
N THR A 381 -6.48 -2.55 15.09
CA THR A 381 -6.07 -3.70 14.29
C THR A 381 -7.22 -4.69 14.17
N LEU A 382 -7.89 -5.00 15.28
CA LEU A 382 -9.05 -5.90 15.33
C LEU A 382 -10.26 -5.34 14.56
N ASN A 383 -10.51 -4.03 14.65
CA ASN A 383 -11.65 -3.37 14.01
C ASN A 383 -11.40 -3.05 12.53
N LYS A 384 -10.24 -2.47 12.19
CA LYS A 384 -9.98 -1.90 10.85
C LYS A 384 -8.90 -2.66 10.06
N GLY A 385 -8.27 -3.69 10.64
CA GLY A 385 -7.15 -4.40 10.02
C GLY A 385 -5.90 -3.54 9.83
N ARG A 386 -5.78 -2.44 10.58
CA ARG A 386 -4.66 -1.50 10.50
C ARG A 386 -3.59 -1.90 11.50
N TYR A 387 -2.41 -2.24 10.98
CA TYR A 387 -1.21 -2.45 11.78
C TYR A 387 -0.35 -1.21 11.68
N THR A 388 0.05 -0.70 12.83
CA THR A 388 0.88 0.51 12.97
C THR A 388 1.90 0.32 14.07
N GLN A 389 2.85 1.24 14.21
CA GLN A 389 3.84 1.18 15.29
C GLN A 389 3.16 1.27 16.66
N GLU A 390 2.11 2.08 16.76
CA GLU A 390 1.27 2.19 17.96
C GLU A 390 0.53 0.88 18.27
N SER A 391 0.20 0.06 17.26
CA SER A 391 -0.38 -1.26 17.49
C SER A 391 0.63 -2.25 18.07
N ASP A 392 1.91 -2.19 17.67
CA ASP A 392 2.97 -2.98 18.34
C ASP A 392 3.15 -2.51 19.79
N MET A 393 2.97 -1.21 20.08
CA MET A 393 3.04 -0.67 21.45
C MET A 393 1.89 -1.17 22.33
N TYR A 394 0.69 -1.34 21.78
CA TYR A 394 -0.39 -2.03 22.49
C TYR A 394 0.02 -3.46 22.88
N SER A 395 0.62 -4.19 21.94
CA SER A 395 1.13 -5.53 22.19
C SER A 395 2.25 -5.54 23.24
N LEU A 396 3.14 -4.55 23.25
CA LEU A 396 4.16 -4.38 24.29
C LEU A 396 3.54 -4.13 25.66
N GLY A 397 2.41 -3.42 25.75
CA GLY A 397 1.65 -3.29 27.00
C GLY A 397 1.17 -4.64 27.54
N MET A 398 0.72 -5.53 26.66
CA MET A 398 0.32 -6.90 27.03
C MET A 398 1.51 -7.77 27.46
N ILE A 399 2.66 -7.65 26.80
CA ILE A 399 3.91 -8.30 27.22
C ILE A 399 4.36 -7.76 28.59
N THR A 400 4.25 -6.46 28.81
CA THR A 400 4.57 -5.82 30.09
C THR A 400 3.72 -6.40 31.23
N LEU A 401 2.42 -6.59 31.01
CA LEU A 401 1.55 -7.28 31.97
C LEU A 401 2.05 -8.70 32.29
N GLU A 402 2.45 -9.47 31.28
CA GLU A 402 2.97 -10.83 31.49
C GLU A 402 4.28 -10.82 32.28
N VAL A 403 5.19 -9.90 31.99
CA VAL A 403 6.47 -9.77 32.71
C VAL A 403 6.26 -9.33 34.15
N PHE A 404 5.27 -8.48 34.43
CA PHE A 404 4.99 -8.03 35.79
C PHE A 404 4.25 -9.06 36.62
N THR A 405 3.28 -9.77 36.02
CA THR A 405 2.33 -10.62 36.76
C THR A 405 2.50 -12.11 36.53
N SER A 406 3.28 -12.57 35.55
CA SER A 406 3.29 -13.94 35.01
C SER A 406 2.01 -14.38 34.28
N TYR A 407 0.87 -13.69 34.42
CA TYR A 407 -0.40 -14.11 33.84
C TYR A 407 -0.52 -13.66 32.37
N PRO A 408 -0.86 -14.58 31.45
CA PRO A 408 -1.21 -14.20 30.08
C PRO A 408 -2.46 -13.30 30.04
N PRO A 409 -2.50 -12.27 29.18
CA PRO A 409 -3.67 -11.40 29.04
C PRO A 409 -4.90 -12.22 28.62
N PHE A 410 -6.00 -12.05 29.35
CA PHE A 410 -7.28 -12.74 29.11
C PHE A 410 -7.22 -14.29 29.21
N TYR A 411 -6.30 -14.86 30.00
CA TYR A 411 -6.10 -16.32 30.12
C TYR A 411 -7.34 -17.13 30.52
N ASN A 412 -8.29 -16.51 31.21
CA ASN A 412 -9.46 -17.15 31.81
C ASN A 412 -10.73 -17.03 30.95
N THR A 413 -10.64 -16.56 29.69
CA THR A 413 -11.80 -16.39 28.81
C THR A 413 -11.58 -17.02 27.42
N PRO A 414 -12.64 -17.41 26.69
CA PRO A 414 -12.50 -17.82 25.29
C PRO A 414 -11.89 -16.73 24.41
N HIS A 415 -10.96 -17.10 23.52
CA HIS A 415 -10.39 -16.16 22.53
C HIS A 415 -11.23 -16.19 21.24
N ASP A 416 -12.46 -15.71 21.35
CA ASP A 416 -13.45 -15.68 20.26
C ASP A 416 -13.89 -14.24 19.91
N ILE A 417 -14.94 -14.13 19.09
CA ILE A 417 -15.50 -12.85 18.64
C ILE A 417 -15.96 -11.98 19.82
N SER A 418 -16.44 -12.58 20.90
CA SER A 418 -16.93 -11.86 22.09
C SER A 418 -15.78 -11.12 22.77
N LEU A 419 -14.62 -11.77 22.91
CA LEU A 419 -13.42 -11.13 23.43
C LEU A 419 -12.94 -10.01 22.51
N ILE A 420 -12.95 -10.22 21.19
CA ILE A 420 -12.58 -9.17 20.22
C ILE A 420 -13.48 -7.94 20.40
N MET A 421 -14.80 -8.13 20.49
CA MET A 421 -15.75 -7.03 20.72
C MET A 421 -15.50 -6.33 22.06
N ALA A 422 -15.21 -7.09 23.13
CA ALA A 422 -14.90 -6.53 24.44
C ALA A 422 -13.63 -5.66 24.39
N ILE A 423 -12.55 -6.14 23.77
CA ILE A 423 -11.30 -5.39 23.60
C ILE A 423 -11.55 -4.10 22.81
N CYS A 424 -12.30 -4.17 21.70
CA CYS A 424 -12.69 -3.00 20.91
C CYS A 424 -13.50 -1.96 21.72
N ASN A 425 -14.28 -2.41 22.70
CA ASN A 425 -15.04 -1.57 23.62
C ASN A 425 -14.23 -1.11 24.85
N GLY A 426 -12.92 -1.38 24.88
CA GLY A 426 -12.02 -0.93 25.95
C GLY A 426 -11.88 -1.87 27.14
N HIS A 427 -12.36 -3.10 27.05
CA HIS A 427 -12.11 -4.10 28.08
C HIS A 427 -10.60 -4.36 28.22
N LYS A 428 -10.12 -4.38 29.47
CA LYS A 428 -8.71 -4.56 29.84
C LYS A 428 -8.51 -5.91 30.54
N PRO A 429 -7.33 -6.52 30.42
CA PRO A 429 -7.02 -7.74 31.16
C PRO A 429 -6.95 -7.47 32.67
N GLU A 430 -7.14 -8.52 33.45
CA GLU A 430 -7.03 -8.46 34.91
C GLU A 430 -5.56 -8.35 35.35
N ILE A 431 -5.29 -7.48 36.34
CA ILE A 431 -3.98 -7.35 37.00
C ILE A 431 -4.00 -8.16 38.29
N LYS A 432 -3.13 -9.16 38.42
CA LYS A 432 -3.18 -10.18 39.49
C LYS A 432 -2.33 -9.91 40.72
N CYS A 433 -1.48 -8.89 40.68
CA CYS A 433 -0.61 -8.50 41.78
C CYS A 433 -0.50 -6.99 41.83
N GLU A 434 -0.04 -6.45 42.96
CA GLU A 434 0.32 -5.04 43.03
C GLU A 434 1.53 -4.77 42.12
N ILE A 435 1.53 -3.63 41.44
CA ILE A 435 2.60 -3.20 40.53
C ILE A 435 2.99 -1.79 40.97
N PRO A 436 4.29 -1.46 41.11
CA PRO A 436 4.74 -0.10 41.35
C PRO A 436 4.03 0.89 40.42
N GLN A 437 3.44 1.94 40.98
CA GLN A 437 2.50 2.81 40.27
C GLN A 437 3.14 3.43 39.03
N LEU A 438 4.41 3.84 39.09
CA LEU A 438 5.15 4.35 37.94
C LEU A 438 5.22 3.35 36.77
N LEU A 439 5.44 2.07 37.06
CA LEU A 439 5.49 1.00 36.07
C LEU A 439 4.09 0.63 35.56
N LYS A 440 3.09 0.69 36.44
CA LYS A 440 1.68 0.44 36.11
C LYS A 440 1.16 1.50 35.15
N ASP A 441 1.43 2.78 35.41
CA ASP A 441 1.03 3.89 34.53
C ASP A 441 1.66 3.75 33.14
N LEU A 442 2.93 3.36 33.08
CA LEU A 442 3.63 3.12 31.83
C LEU A 442 3.02 1.94 31.03
N MET A 443 2.74 0.82 31.70
CA MET A 443 2.04 -0.32 31.12
C MET A 443 0.65 0.07 30.60
N GLU A 444 -0.12 0.80 31.40
CA GLU A 444 -1.49 1.19 31.05
C GLU A 444 -1.55 2.22 29.91
N LYS A 445 -0.55 3.09 29.81
CA LYS A 445 -0.41 4.00 28.68
C LYS A 445 -0.20 3.25 27.36
N CYS A 446 0.52 2.13 27.37
CA CYS A 446 0.76 1.31 26.18
C CYS A 446 -0.51 0.70 25.59
N TRP A 447 -1.44 0.22 26.43
CA TRP A 447 -2.69 -0.37 25.93
C TRP A 447 -3.86 0.60 25.84
N ASN A 448 -3.61 1.91 25.78
CA ASN A 448 -4.66 2.92 25.62
C ASN A 448 -5.49 2.65 24.34
N ASN A 449 -6.80 2.88 24.38
CA ASN A 449 -7.66 2.66 23.21
C ASN A 449 -7.33 3.60 22.05
N GLU A 450 -6.89 4.83 22.35
CA GLU A 450 -6.48 5.81 21.36
C GLU A 450 -4.99 5.63 21.02
N PRO A 451 -4.64 5.21 19.79
CA PRO A 451 -3.25 4.84 19.45
C PRO A 451 -2.24 5.97 19.68
N ARG A 452 -2.61 7.22 19.38
CA ARG A 452 -1.74 8.41 19.53
C ARG A 452 -1.39 8.77 20.99
N ILE A 453 -2.07 8.20 21.98
CA ILE A 453 -1.76 8.42 23.41
C ILE A 453 -0.66 7.47 23.88
N ARG A 454 -0.50 6.33 23.20
CA ARG A 454 0.50 5.32 23.54
C ARG A 454 1.90 5.92 23.33
N PRO A 455 2.87 5.62 24.20
CA PRO A 455 4.24 6.07 23.98
C PRO A 455 4.82 5.40 22.73
N THR A 456 5.81 6.02 22.12
CA THR A 456 6.67 5.35 21.15
C THR A 456 7.60 4.35 21.85
N ALA A 457 8.14 3.38 21.12
CA ALA A 457 9.11 2.43 21.68
C ALA A 457 10.37 3.14 22.23
N GLU A 458 10.79 4.25 21.61
CA GLU A 458 11.91 5.06 22.08
C GLU A 458 11.58 5.77 23.40
N GLU A 459 10.40 6.39 23.52
CA GLU A 459 9.95 7.03 24.77
C GLU A 459 9.81 6.01 25.91
N PHE A 460 9.23 4.84 25.63
CA PHE A 460 9.09 3.76 26.62
C PHE A 460 10.47 3.27 27.10
N LYS A 461 11.41 3.06 26.17
CA LYS A 461 12.80 2.69 26.47
C LYS A 461 13.49 3.75 27.33
N ILE A 462 13.35 5.03 26.99
CA ILE A 462 13.94 6.15 27.76
C ILE A 462 13.38 6.17 29.18
N GLN A 463 12.07 5.99 29.35
CA GLN A 463 11.48 5.94 30.69
C GLN A 463 12.02 4.78 31.52
N LEU A 464 12.12 3.57 30.97
CA LEU A 464 12.72 2.44 31.69
C LEU A 464 14.21 2.62 31.99
N SER A 465 14.96 3.34 31.14
CA SER A 465 16.39 3.57 31.35
C SER A 465 16.70 4.37 32.61
N LYS A 466 15.78 5.24 33.04
CA LYS A 466 15.89 6.00 34.30
C LYS A 466 16.00 5.06 35.50
N TYR A 467 15.17 4.02 35.52
CA TYR A 467 15.10 3.02 36.60
C TYR A 467 16.21 1.97 36.56
N LEU A 468 17.12 2.05 35.59
CA LEU A 468 18.31 1.21 35.50
C LEU A 468 19.58 1.98 35.93
N ASN A 469 19.50 3.29 36.15
CA ASN A 469 20.61 4.14 36.54
C ASN A 469 20.59 4.39 38.05
N TYR A 470 21.51 3.77 38.79
CA TYR A 470 21.59 3.82 40.25
C TYR A 470 21.89 5.22 40.85
N TYR A 471 22.18 6.23 40.03
CA TYR A 471 22.55 7.58 40.48
C TYR A 471 21.46 8.64 40.24
N ASP A 472 20.24 8.24 39.87
CA ASP A 472 19.12 9.15 39.58
C ASP A 472 18.17 9.27 40.79
N GLU A 473 17.79 10.49 41.18
CA GLU A 473 16.84 10.76 42.29
C GLU A 473 15.46 10.14 42.02
N ASP A 474 15.07 10.01 40.73
CA ASP A 474 13.85 9.32 40.28
C ASP A 474 13.84 7.82 40.68
N ASN A 475 15.00 7.24 41.05
CA ASN A 475 15.09 5.84 41.45
C ASN A 475 14.56 5.61 42.88
N ASP A 476 14.72 6.58 43.79
CA ASP A 476 14.30 6.43 45.19
C ASP A 476 12.78 6.25 45.33
N GLU A 477 11.98 6.98 44.53
CA GLU A 477 10.52 6.83 44.50
C GLU A 477 10.10 5.43 44.01
N LEU A 478 10.76 4.92 42.97
CA LEU A 478 10.43 3.60 42.43
C LEU A 478 10.80 2.49 43.43
N GLU A 479 11.95 2.60 44.10
CA GLU A 479 12.37 1.62 45.10
C GLU A 479 11.38 1.53 46.26
N GLU A 480 10.88 2.66 46.76
CA GLU A 480 9.82 2.69 47.78
C GLU A 480 8.54 1.98 47.29
N GLN A 481 8.12 2.25 46.05
CA GLN A 481 6.96 1.58 45.45
C GLN A 481 7.21 0.06 45.25
N ILE A 482 8.44 -0.35 44.96
CA ILE A 482 8.84 -1.76 44.85
C ILE A 482 8.74 -2.46 46.20
N GLU A 483 9.23 -1.85 47.27
CA GLU A 483 9.14 -2.41 48.63
C GLU A 483 7.67 -2.63 49.04
N ILE A 484 6.82 -1.61 48.84
CA ILE A 484 5.38 -1.69 49.11
C ILE A 484 4.73 -2.81 48.28
N ALA A 485 5.03 -2.87 46.98
CA ALA A 485 4.48 -3.91 46.11
C ALA A 485 4.94 -5.31 46.55
N ASN A 486 6.19 -5.50 46.97
CA ASN A 486 6.69 -6.79 47.46
C ASN A 486 5.98 -7.22 48.73
N GLU A 487 5.75 -6.29 49.67
CA GLU A 487 5.02 -6.54 50.91
C GLU A 487 3.57 -6.97 50.66
N LEU A 488 2.85 -6.25 49.78
CA LEU A 488 1.47 -6.58 49.40
C LEU A 488 1.38 -7.91 48.62
N ASN A 489 2.42 -8.26 47.90
CA ASN A 489 2.48 -9.48 47.08
C ASN A 489 3.07 -10.70 47.80
N LYS A 490 3.28 -10.68 49.13
CA LYS A 490 3.83 -11.82 49.89
C LYS A 490 3.12 -13.16 49.62
N ASN A 491 1.81 -13.13 49.41
CA ASN A 491 0.99 -14.31 49.15
C ASN A 491 0.62 -14.47 47.66
N PHE A 492 1.33 -13.79 46.76
CA PHE A 492 1.06 -13.83 45.34
C PHE A 492 1.28 -15.24 44.75
N ILE A 493 0.30 -15.72 44.00
CA ILE A 493 0.35 -17.02 43.33
C ILE A 493 0.66 -16.80 41.85
N GLN A 494 1.87 -17.20 41.45
CA GLN A 494 2.29 -17.25 40.05
C GLN A 494 1.27 -18.01 39.19
N TYR A 495 1.14 -17.59 37.94
CA TYR A 495 0.32 -18.26 36.95
C TYR A 495 0.63 -19.76 36.84
N ASN A 496 -0.42 -20.55 36.67
CA ASN A 496 -0.35 -21.97 36.35
C ASN A 496 -1.20 -22.21 35.11
N SER A 497 -0.66 -22.93 34.13
CA SER A 497 -1.35 -23.26 32.88
C SER A 497 -2.67 -24.00 33.08
N SER A 498 -2.89 -24.68 34.21
CA SER A 498 -4.18 -25.30 34.55
C SER A 498 -5.32 -24.29 34.70
N LYS A 499 -5.01 -23.01 34.95
CA LYS A 499 -5.99 -21.92 35.02
C LYS A 499 -6.42 -21.42 33.64
N MET A 500 -5.74 -21.85 32.57
CA MET A 500 -6.06 -21.42 31.21
C MET A 500 -7.45 -21.92 30.82
N HIS A 501 -8.27 -21.02 30.29
CA HIS A 501 -9.54 -21.42 29.71
C HIS A 501 -9.26 -22.32 28.48
N PRO A 502 -9.95 -23.45 28.29
CA PRO A 502 -9.65 -24.43 27.23
C PRO A 502 -9.85 -23.88 25.80
N LYS A 503 -10.55 -22.75 25.65
CA LYS A 503 -10.73 -22.02 24.39
C LYS A 503 -9.84 -20.77 24.27
N ALA A 504 -8.91 -20.56 25.19
CA ALA A 504 -7.88 -19.54 25.05
C ALA A 504 -6.79 -20.04 24.08
N ILE A 505 -6.38 -19.18 23.16
CA ILE A 505 -5.43 -19.53 22.09
C ILE A 505 -4.38 -18.41 21.98
N TYR A 506 -3.13 -18.77 22.28
CA TYR A 506 -1.96 -17.88 22.30
C TYR A 506 -1.01 -18.08 21.11
N THR A 507 -1.48 -18.77 20.06
CA THR A 507 -0.77 -18.93 18.80
C THR A 507 -1.41 -18.06 17.73
N SER A 508 -0.56 -17.46 16.89
CA SER A 508 -0.97 -16.59 15.81
C SER A 508 -1.84 -17.32 14.80
N ARG A 509 -2.93 -16.68 14.37
CA ARG A 509 -3.88 -17.26 13.42
C ARG A 509 -4.56 -16.19 12.59
N LEU A 510 -5.03 -16.58 11.41
CA LEU A 510 -5.92 -15.76 10.60
C LEU A 510 -7.27 -15.62 11.30
N LEU A 511 -7.70 -14.39 11.57
CA LEU A 511 -8.99 -14.10 12.18
C LEU A 511 -10.09 -13.99 11.11
N PRO A 512 -11.32 -14.44 11.44
CA PRO A 512 -12.47 -14.24 10.56
C PRO A 512 -12.68 -12.75 10.31
N LYS A 513 -13.03 -12.35 9.07
CA LYS A 513 -13.43 -10.98 8.78
C LYS A 513 -14.70 -10.66 9.58
N LEU A 514 -14.55 -9.89 10.65
CA LEU A 514 -15.66 -9.36 11.41
C LEU A 514 -16.39 -8.33 10.53
N LYS A 515 -17.64 -8.61 10.17
CA LYS A 515 -18.56 -7.57 9.74
C LYS A 515 -19.03 -6.87 11.01
N MET A 516 -18.24 -5.95 11.53
CA MET A 516 -18.77 -5.03 12.51
C MET A 516 -19.84 -4.22 11.79
N HIS A 517 -21.09 -4.31 12.25
CA HIS A 517 -22.07 -3.30 11.91
C HIS A 517 -21.44 -1.96 12.33
N GLU A 518 -21.35 -1.02 11.39
CA GLU A 518 -21.15 0.38 11.76
C GLU A 518 -22.32 0.73 12.69
N TYR A 519 -22.12 0.57 13.98
CA TYR A 519 -22.98 1.19 14.96
C TYR A 519 -22.75 2.67 14.75
N ASP A 520 -23.81 3.37 14.33
CA ASP A 520 -23.89 4.82 14.28
C ASP A 520 -23.43 5.38 15.63
N THR A 521 -22.16 5.74 15.74
CA THR A 521 -21.64 6.54 16.83
C THR A 521 -22.06 7.99 16.60
N PHE A 522 -23.36 8.26 16.74
CA PHE A 522 -23.93 9.57 17.08
C PHE A 522 -25.28 9.34 17.78
N ASN A 523 -25.22 8.77 18.98
CA ASN A 523 -26.33 8.82 19.92
C ASN A 523 -26.04 9.90 20.99
N SER A 524 -25.89 11.15 20.55
CA SER A 524 -26.12 12.28 21.43
C SER A 524 -27.61 12.61 21.36
N LYS A 525 -28.34 12.23 22.41
CA LYS A 525 -29.71 12.68 22.64
C LYS A 525 -29.74 14.22 22.58
N GLN A 526 -30.29 14.78 21.52
CA GLN A 526 -30.86 16.12 21.56
C GLN A 526 -32.37 15.95 21.69
N PHE A 527 -32.85 16.12 22.92
CA PHE A 527 -34.28 16.21 23.19
C PHE A 527 -34.85 17.43 22.46
N GLY A 528 -35.89 17.20 21.67
CA GLY A 528 -36.93 18.19 21.37
C GLY A 528 -36.64 19.14 20.21
N LEU A 529 -37.03 18.73 19.00
CA LEU A 529 -37.60 19.62 17.98
C LEU A 529 -38.46 18.75 17.05
N LYS A 530 -39.78 18.83 17.22
CA LYS A 530 -40.77 18.29 16.26
C LYS A 530 -41.00 19.38 15.21
N ILE A 531 -40.74 19.06 13.94
CA ILE A 531 -41.28 19.82 12.80
C ILE A 531 -42.31 18.91 12.10
N PRO A 532 -43.55 19.35 11.83
CA PRO A 532 -44.66 18.47 11.47
C PRO A 532 -44.61 17.97 10.02
N ASP A 533 -45.16 16.78 9.82
CA ASP A 533 -45.47 16.20 8.51
C ASP A 533 -46.54 17.03 7.78
N LYS A 534 -46.13 17.80 6.76
CA LYS A 534 -46.85 18.07 5.50
C LYS A 534 -46.18 19.20 4.74
N LEU A 535 -45.50 18.88 3.65
CA LEU A 535 -45.27 19.82 2.55
C LEU A 535 -45.84 19.21 1.28
N ALA A 536 -47.06 19.61 0.95
CA ALA A 536 -47.61 19.50 -0.37
C ALA A 536 -47.25 20.76 -1.17
N PHE A 537 -46.96 20.52 -2.45
CA PHE A 537 -46.86 21.42 -3.61
C PHE A 537 -47.91 22.57 -3.60
N ASP A 538 -47.78 23.70 -4.30
CA ASP A 538 -47.21 23.94 -5.63
C ASP A 538 -47.18 25.47 -5.92
N LEU A 539 -46.51 25.83 -7.03
CA LEU A 539 -46.71 27.03 -7.89
C LEU A 539 -46.38 28.43 -7.29
N GLY A 540 -45.67 29.34 -7.96
CA GLY A 540 -45.23 29.38 -9.34
C GLY A 540 -44.30 30.57 -9.61
N THR A 541 -43.63 30.47 -10.74
CA THR A 541 -42.85 31.48 -11.46
C THR A 541 -43.53 32.84 -11.57
N ILE A 542 -42.83 33.95 -11.25
CA ILE A 542 -42.87 35.22 -12.01
C ILE A 542 -41.47 35.86 -12.02
N HIS A 543 -41.18 36.44 -13.19
CA HIS A 543 -39.97 37.03 -13.75
C HIS A 543 -39.27 38.17 -13.00
N GLU A 544 -37.97 38.26 -13.29
CA GLU A 544 -37.13 39.43 -13.59
C GLU A 544 -37.62 40.84 -13.19
N THR A 545 -36.78 41.61 -12.49
CA THR A 545 -35.98 42.72 -13.08
C THR A 545 -35.19 43.51 -12.02
N ASN A 546 -33.95 43.86 -12.40
CA ASN A 546 -33.16 45.09 -12.22
C ASN A 546 -32.97 45.73 -10.83
N GLU A 547 -31.70 45.93 -10.46
CA GLU A 547 -31.03 47.23 -10.22
C GLU A 547 -31.62 47.99 -9.03
N GLU A 548 -30.89 48.32 -7.96
CA GLU A 548 -29.73 49.19 -7.93
C GLU A 548 -29.19 49.25 -6.48
N GLN A 549 -27.89 49.52 -6.39
CA GLN A 549 -27.15 50.19 -5.30
C GLN A 549 -27.87 50.45 -3.95
N ILE A 550 -27.21 50.08 -2.84
CA ILE A 550 -26.66 51.03 -1.85
C ILE A 550 -25.80 50.31 -0.81
N ASN A 551 -24.75 51.03 -0.43
CA ASN A 551 -23.60 50.78 0.40
C ASN A 551 -23.80 50.22 1.82
N GLU A 552 -22.68 49.65 2.30
CA GLU A 552 -22.13 49.73 3.66
C GLU A 552 -22.92 49.17 4.85
N ALA A 553 -22.41 48.09 5.43
CA ALA A 553 -21.87 48.16 6.79
C ALA A 553 -21.04 46.91 7.13
N ASN A 554 -19.85 47.17 7.68
CA ASN A 554 -18.98 46.24 8.38
C ASN A 554 -19.73 45.27 9.31
N PHE A 555 -19.23 44.05 9.48
CA PHE A 555 -18.79 43.56 10.80
C PHE A 555 -18.06 42.22 10.65
N ASN A 556 -16.79 42.22 11.05
CA ASN A 556 -16.03 41.02 11.39
C ASN A 556 -16.82 40.14 12.36
N PHE A 557 -16.86 38.82 12.12
CA PHE A 557 -16.85 37.86 13.22
C PHE A 557 -16.08 36.59 12.84
N LYS A 558 -15.11 36.32 13.70
CA LYS A 558 -14.46 35.06 14.10
C LYS A 558 -14.90 33.75 13.44
#